data_AF-A0A957LE49-F1
#
_entry.id   AF-A0A957LE49-F1
#
_cell.length_a   1.000
_cell.length_b   1.000
_cell.length_c   1.000
_cell.angle_alpha   90.00
_cell.angle_beta   90.00
_cell.angle_gamma   90.00
#
_symmetry.space_group_name_H-M   'P 1'
#
loop_
_entity.id
_entity.type
_entity.pdbx_description
1 polymer ?
#
loop_
_entity_poly.entity_id
_entity_poly.type
_entity_poly.pdbx_seq_one_letter_code
_entity_poly.pdbx_strand_id
1 'polypeptide(L)'
;ELGAIDYLSKPFNPVILQARINAGLEKKQLRDQEVAYLAQVEILTDAAREVQNSDFDPDSLAAVANRPDALGNLARVFQQMAREVYAREEKLKQEVQTLKIELDRARQDKQVEDITATDYFQELESKAKLLRSLFDDE
;
A
#
# COMPACT_ATOMS: atom_id res chain seq x y z
N GLU A 1 6.81 42.93 -17.80
CA GLU A 1 7.09 44.28 -17.26
C GLU A 1 7.67 44.21 -15.83
N LEU A 2 8.84 43.60 -15.67
CA LEU A 2 9.56 43.54 -14.38
C LEU A 2 10.99 44.02 -14.62
N GLY A 3 11.39 45.13 -14.00
CA GLY A 3 12.79 45.56 -14.04
C GLY A 3 13.04 47.05 -13.84
N ALA A 4 12.01 47.90 -13.91
CA ALA A 4 12.16 49.35 -13.83
C ALA A 4 11.99 49.96 -12.41
N ILE A 5 11.75 49.15 -11.38
CA ILE A 5 11.54 49.62 -9.99
C ILE A 5 12.83 49.52 -9.13
N ASP A 6 13.86 48.81 -9.62
CA ASP A 6 15.07 48.46 -8.86
C ASP A 6 16.23 49.46 -8.95
N TYR A 7 16.06 50.57 -9.65
CA TYR A 7 17.13 51.55 -9.77
C TYR A 7 17.20 52.45 -8.54
N LEU A 8 18.23 52.25 -7.72
CA LEU A 8 18.71 53.26 -6.76
C LEU A 8 19.65 54.20 -7.51
N SER A 9 19.26 55.45 -7.69
CA SER A 9 20.13 56.49 -8.24
C SER A 9 21.26 56.81 -7.26
N LYS A 10 22.49 56.96 -7.77
CA LYS A 10 23.65 57.34 -6.95
C LYS A 10 23.58 58.85 -6.62
N PRO A 11 23.99 59.27 -5.41
CA PRO A 11 24.40 58.45 -4.25
C PRO A 11 23.19 57.78 -3.59
N PHE A 12 23.28 56.47 -3.33
CA PHE A 12 22.19 55.70 -2.75
C PHE A 12 22.03 56.00 -1.27
N ASN A 13 20.78 56.12 -0.80
CA ASN A 13 20.50 56.21 0.63
C ASN A 13 20.74 54.82 1.27
N PRO A 14 21.68 54.68 2.22
CA PRO A 14 22.04 53.40 2.81
C PRO A 14 20.86 52.74 3.55
N VAL A 15 19.96 53.53 4.13
CA VAL A 15 18.77 53.02 4.85
C VAL A 15 17.79 52.37 3.87
N ILE A 16 17.56 53.00 2.72
CA ILE A 16 16.66 52.47 1.68
C ILE A 16 17.26 51.21 1.05
N LEU A 17 18.57 51.22 0.78
CA LEU A 17 19.27 50.05 0.25
C LEU A 17 19.19 48.87 1.22
N GLN A 18 19.46 49.09 2.50
CA GLN A 18 19.41 48.05 3.52
C GLN A 18 18.00 47.48 3.69
N ALA A 19 16.97 48.34 3.73
CA ALA A 19 15.58 47.90 3.80
C ALA A 19 15.19 47.00 2.61
N ARG A 20 15.64 47.33 1.39
CA ARG A 20 15.38 46.52 0.19
C ARG A 20 16.13 45.20 0.18
N ILE A 21 17.40 45.20 0.58
CA ILE A 21 18.19 43.96 0.72
C ILE A 21 17.48 43.03 1.70
N ASN A 22 17.08 43.54 2.86
CA ASN A 22 16.36 42.76 3.87
C ASN A 22 15.03 42.23 3.32
N ALA A 23 14.21 43.06 2.68
CA ALA A 23 12.95 42.63 2.07
C ALA A 23 13.15 41.56 0.98
N GLY A 24 14.21 41.68 0.18
CA GLY A 24 14.58 40.69 -0.83
C GLY A 24 15.04 39.36 -0.22
N LEU A 25 15.84 39.42 0.83
CA LEU A 25 16.30 38.25 1.59
C LEU A 25 15.13 37.53 2.27
N GLU A 26 14.26 38.26 2.97
CA GLU A 26 13.06 37.69 3.61
C GLU A 26 12.15 37.02 2.58
N LYS A 27 11.91 37.68 1.44
CA LYS A 27 11.10 37.10 0.36
C LYS A 27 11.71 35.82 -0.21
N LYS A 28 13.04 35.76 -0.33
CA LYS A 28 13.72 34.53 -0.76
C LYS A 28 13.57 33.44 0.29
N GLN A 29 13.82 33.76 1.56
CA GLN A 29 13.71 32.79 2.67
C GLN A 29 12.31 32.19 2.76
N LEU A 30 11.25 32.99 2.60
CA LEU A 30 9.87 32.49 2.57
C LEU A 30 9.63 31.54 1.40
N ARG A 31 10.10 31.87 0.20
CA ARG A 31 9.99 30.97 -0.96
C ARG A 31 10.76 29.67 -0.77
N ASP A 32 11.96 29.75 -0.21
CA ASP A 32 12.78 28.55 0.07
C ASP A 32 12.05 27.63 1.08
N GLN A 33 11.38 28.20 2.09
CA GLN A 33 10.54 27.45 3.04
C GLN A 33 9.30 26.83 2.36
N GLU A 34 8.59 27.59 1.52
CA GLU A 34 7.42 27.10 0.77
C GLU A 34 7.79 25.93 -0.15
N VAL A 35 8.89 26.05 -0.90
CA VAL A 35 9.38 24.99 -1.79
C VAL A 35 9.75 23.74 -0.99
N ALA A 36 10.44 23.91 0.14
CA ALA A 36 10.79 22.78 1.01
C ALA A 36 9.53 22.08 1.57
N TYR A 37 8.50 22.84 1.93
CA TYR A 37 7.22 22.30 2.40
C TYR A 37 6.51 21.52 1.29
N LEU A 38 6.43 22.07 0.08
CA LEU A 38 5.78 21.41 -1.06
C LEU A 38 6.47 20.10 -1.44
N ALA A 39 7.80 20.06 -1.44
CA ALA A 39 8.56 18.84 -1.68
C ALA A 39 8.24 17.74 -0.65
N GLN A 40 7.96 18.11 0.60
CA GLN A 40 7.57 17.15 1.65
C GLN A 40 6.15 16.62 1.46
N VAL A 41 5.23 17.47 0.98
CA VAL A 41 3.86 17.04 0.63
C VAL A 41 3.88 16.08 -0.56
N GLU A 42 4.77 16.31 -1.53
CA GLU A 42 4.97 15.41 -2.68
C GLU A 42 5.39 14.00 -2.20
N ILE A 43 6.41 13.90 -1.33
CA ILE A 43 6.85 12.61 -0.74
C ILE A 43 5.68 11.88 -0.07
N LEU A 44 4.85 12.59 0.70
CA LEU A 44 3.71 11.97 1.37
C LEU A 44 2.63 11.52 0.37
N THR A 45 2.45 12.26 -0.72
CA THR A 45 1.50 11.92 -1.78
C THR A 45 1.96 10.69 -2.56
N ASP A 46 3.27 10.59 -2.83
CA ASP A 46 3.87 9.42 -3.47
C ASP A 46 3.73 8.18 -2.58
N ALA A 47 4.04 8.30 -1.29
CA ALA A 47 3.82 7.23 -0.32
C ALA A 47 2.34 6.77 -0.27
N ALA A 48 1.39 7.70 -0.38
CA ALA A 48 -0.02 7.35 -0.44
C ALA A 48 -0.40 6.58 -1.71
N ARG A 49 0.26 6.91 -2.83
CA ARG A 49 0.10 6.19 -4.09
C ARG A 49 0.71 4.78 -4.04
N GLU A 50 1.85 4.62 -3.37
CA GLU A 50 2.48 3.31 -3.13
C GLU A 50 1.59 2.39 -2.29
N VAL A 51 0.93 2.92 -1.25
CA VAL A 51 -0.06 2.16 -0.46
C VAL A 51 -1.20 1.68 -1.34
N GLN A 52 -1.72 2.54 -2.22
CA GLN A 52 -2.80 2.16 -3.12
C GLN A 52 -2.41 1.04 -4.11
N ASN A 53 -1.12 0.96 -4.47
CA ASN A 53 -0.60 -0.07 -5.36
C ASN A 53 -0.11 -1.34 -4.63
N SER A 54 -0.31 -1.42 -3.31
CA SER A 54 0.17 -2.49 -2.42
C SER A 54 1.70 -2.68 -2.44
N ASP A 55 2.47 -1.65 -2.80
CA ASP A 55 3.95 -1.65 -2.86
C ASP A 55 4.57 -0.71 -1.82
N PHE A 56 3.83 -0.42 -0.76
CA PHE A 56 4.26 0.54 0.25
C PHE A 56 5.37 -0.02 1.14
N ASP A 57 6.50 0.68 1.18
CA ASP A 57 7.54 0.49 2.17
C ASP A 57 7.28 1.38 3.41
N PRO A 58 7.02 0.80 4.59
CA PRO A 58 6.84 1.56 5.83
C PRO A 58 8.01 2.51 6.17
N ASP A 59 9.22 2.20 5.71
CA ASP A 59 10.42 2.98 6.00
C ASP A 59 10.59 4.19 5.07
N SER A 60 9.86 4.25 3.95
CA SER A 60 9.93 5.37 2.99
C SER A 60 9.56 6.71 3.63
N LEU A 61 8.63 6.70 4.59
CA LEU A 61 8.17 7.87 5.32
C LEU A 61 8.97 8.18 6.59
N ALA A 62 9.98 7.38 6.97
CA ALA A 62 10.70 7.56 8.23
C ALA A 62 11.39 8.95 8.33
N ALA A 63 11.90 9.46 7.20
CA ALA A 63 12.51 10.78 7.14
C ALA A 63 11.52 11.92 7.44
N VAL A 64 10.28 11.83 6.95
CA VAL A 64 9.22 12.82 7.22
C VAL A 64 8.64 12.60 8.62
N ALA A 65 8.50 11.35 9.05
CA ALA A 65 7.95 10.96 10.34
C ALA A 65 8.82 11.36 11.53
N ASN A 66 10.11 11.61 11.38
CA ASN A 66 10.97 12.08 12.48
C ASN A 66 10.76 13.56 12.82
N ARG A 67 9.94 14.28 12.06
CA ARG A 67 9.73 15.71 12.27
C ARG A 67 8.79 15.97 13.47
N PRO A 68 9.01 17.06 14.21
CA PRO A 68 8.13 17.48 15.32
C PRO A 68 6.93 18.33 14.87
N ASP A 69 6.69 18.46 13.56
CA ASP A 69 5.63 19.31 12.98
C ASP A 69 4.39 18.50 12.57
N ALA A 70 3.39 19.21 12.02
CA ALA A 70 2.14 18.60 11.55
C ALA A 70 2.36 17.58 10.42
N LEU A 71 3.36 17.79 9.55
CA LEU A 71 3.74 16.85 8.51
C LEU A 71 4.32 15.56 9.11
N GLY A 72 5.18 15.67 10.12
CA GLY A 72 5.69 14.50 10.84
C GLY A 72 4.59 13.71 11.56
N ASN A 73 3.62 14.40 12.18
CA ASN A 73 2.44 13.74 12.74
C ASN A 73 1.64 12.98 11.67
N LEU A 74 1.38 13.62 10.52
CA LEU A 74 0.63 13.02 9.43
C LEU A 74 1.35 11.80 8.86
N ALA A 75 2.67 11.88 8.67
CA ALA A 75 3.48 10.75 8.22
C ALA A 75 3.42 9.56 9.18
N ARG A 76 3.49 9.79 10.50
CA ARG A 76 3.36 8.72 11.52
C ARG A 76 1.99 8.04 11.47
N VAL A 77 0.92 8.82 11.37
CA VAL A 77 -0.45 8.28 11.25
C VAL A 77 -0.60 7.49 9.95
N PHE A 78 -0.03 8.00 8.85
CA PHE A 78 -0.06 7.32 7.56
C PHE A 78 0.70 6.00 7.58
N GLN A 79 1.89 5.95 8.18
CA GLN A 79 2.65 4.71 8.41
C GLN A 79 1.84 3.68 9.20
N GLN A 80 1.13 4.11 10.26
CA GLN A 80 0.28 3.21 11.03
C GLN A 80 -0.88 2.66 10.17
N MET A 81 -1.61 3.53 9.48
CA MET A 81 -2.73 3.11 8.62
C MET A 81 -2.27 2.14 7.53
N ALA A 82 -1.14 2.43 6.89
CA ALA A 82 -0.60 1.57 5.84
C ALA A 82 -0.23 0.17 6.35
N ARG A 83 0.38 0.06 7.53
CA ARG A 83 0.66 -1.24 8.18
C ARG A 83 -0.63 -2.00 8.49
N GLU A 84 -1.66 -1.33 8.98
CA GLU A 84 -2.96 -1.94 9.26
C GLU A 84 -3.64 -2.44 7.99
N VAL A 85 -3.63 -1.64 6.91
CA VAL A 85 -4.17 -2.03 5.60
C VAL A 85 -3.44 -3.27 5.08
N TYR A 86 -2.11 -3.27 5.09
CA TYR A 86 -1.32 -4.41 4.62
C TYR A 86 -1.61 -5.69 5.42
N ALA A 87 -1.63 -5.60 6.75
CA ALA A 87 -1.94 -6.75 7.61
C ALA A 87 -3.36 -7.28 7.37
N ARG A 88 -4.33 -6.39 7.14
CA ARG A 88 -5.71 -6.75 6.82
C ARG A 88 -5.82 -7.42 5.45
N GLU A 89 -5.13 -6.92 4.44
CA GLU A 89 -5.09 -7.51 3.10
C GLU A 89 -4.51 -8.92 3.11
N GLU A 90 -3.39 -9.13 3.82
CA GLU A 90 -2.78 -10.45 3.96
C GLU A 90 -3.72 -11.44 4.66
N LYS A 91 -4.39 -11.01 5.74
CA LYS A 91 -5.39 -11.84 6.41
C LYS A 91 -6.55 -12.21 5.48
N LEU A 92 -7.08 -11.24 4.74
CA LEU A 92 -8.15 -11.47 3.76
C LEU A 92 -7.71 -12.45 2.67
N LYS A 93 -6.49 -12.33 2.14
CA LYS A 93 -5.96 -13.29 1.15
C LYS A 93 -5.91 -14.71 1.71
N GLN A 94 -5.48 -14.89 2.96
CA GLN A 94 -5.44 -16.20 3.61
C GLN A 94 -6.84 -16.80 3.81
N GLU A 95 -7.81 -15.99 4.25
CA GLU A 95 -9.20 -16.42 4.39
C GLU A 95 -9.80 -16.85 3.05
N VAL A 96 -9.59 -16.06 1.99
CA VAL A 96 -10.06 -16.41 0.64
C VAL A 96 -9.39 -17.69 0.11
N GLN A 97 -8.10 -17.89 0.36
CA GLN A 97 -7.42 -19.13 -0.02
C GLN A 97 -7.98 -20.34 0.73
N THR A 98 -8.23 -20.22 2.02
CA THR A 98 -8.82 -21.28 2.84
C THR A 98 -10.21 -21.65 2.33
N LEU A 99 -11.06 -20.64 2.11
CA LEU A 99 -12.41 -20.85 1.58
C LEU A 99 -12.41 -21.50 0.19
N LYS A 100 -11.43 -21.16 -0.67
CA LYS A 100 -11.28 -21.83 -1.98
C LYS A 100 -10.98 -23.32 -1.82
N ILE A 101 -10.06 -23.69 -0.93
CA ILE A 101 -9.70 -25.09 -0.68
C ILE A 101 -10.91 -25.85 -0.14
N GLU A 102 -11.65 -25.27 0.80
CA GLU A 102 -12.86 -25.88 1.35
C GLU A 102 -13.92 -26.09 0.28
N LEU A 103 -14.17 -25.09 -0.57
CA LEU A 103 -15.12 -25.20 -1.67
C LEU A 103 -14.72 -26.26 -2.68
N ASP A 104 -13.44 -26.32 -3.05
CA ASP A 104 -12.92 -27.30 -4.00
C ASP A 104 -13.05 -28.72 -3.45
N ARG A 105 -12.76 -28.94 -2.16
CA ARG A 105 -13.00 -30.23 -1.49
C ARG A 105 -14.47 -30.61 -1.48
N ALA A 106 -15.35 -29.69 -1.08
CA ALA A 106 -16.78 -29.95 -1.05
C ALA A 106 -17.36 -30.30 -2.45
N ARG A 107 -16.82 -29.68 -3.51
CA ARG A 107 -17.17 -30.03 -4.90
C ARG A 107 -16.64 -31.41 -5.30
N GLN A 108 -15.41 -31.74 -4.92
CA GLN A 108 -14.84 -33.06 -5.19
C GLN A 108 -15.61 -34.17 -4.49
N ASP A 109 -15.96 -34.00 -3.21
CA ASP A 109 -16.73 -34.98 -2.46
C ASP A 109 -18.07 -35.26 -3.12
N LYS A 110 -18.78 -34.20 -3.53
CA LYS A 110 -20.06 -34.33 -4.24
C LYS A 110 -19.90 -35.04 -5.59
N GLN A 111 -18.81 -34.77 -6.30
CA GLN A 111 -18.55 -35.39 -7.60
C GLN A 111 -18.13 -36.85 -7.48
N VAL A 112 -17.39 -37.21 -6.43
CA VAL A 112 -17.13 -38.62 -6.08
C VAL A 112 -18.44 -39.31 -5.71
N GLU A 113 -19.30 -38.67 -4.92
CA GLU A 113 -20.63 -39.20 -4.57
C GLU A 113 -21.43 -39.51 -5.84
N ASP A 114 -21.55 -38.56 -6.78
CA ASP A 114 -22.24 -38.76 -8.07
C ASP A 114 -21.65 -39.92 -8.90
N ILE A 115 -20.32 -40.06 -8.93
CA ILE A 115 -19.65 -41.16 -9.65
C ILE A 115 -19.90 -42.50 -8.95
N THR A 116 -19.80 -42.55 -7.61
CA THR A 116 -20.05 -43.77 -6.83
C THR A 116 -21.51 -44.20 -6.85
N ALA A 117 -22.43 -43.25 -7.02
CA ALA A 117 -23.86 -43.50 -7.16
C ALA A 117 -24.25 -44.04 -8.54
N THR A 118 -23.33 -44.06 -9.51
CA THR A 118 -23.59 -44.59 -10.84
C THR A 118 -23.65 -46.13 -10.81
N ASP A 119 -24.63 -46.72 -11.48
CA ASP A 119 -24.87 -48.18 -11.52
C ASP A 119 -23.62 -48.99 -11.90
N TYR A 120 -22.81 -48.47 -12.82
CA TYR A 120 -21.55 -49.09 -13.25
C TYR A 120 -20.53 -49.27 -12.10
N PHE A 121 -20.43 -48.29 -11.20
CA PHE A 121 -19.51 -48.34 -10.08
C PHE A 121 -19.98 -49.35 -9.01
N GLN A 122 -21.29 -49.42 -8.75
CA GLN A 122 -21.88 -50.42 -7.85
C GLN A 122 -21.70 -51.85 -8.36
N GLU A 123 -21.85 -52.08 -9.66
CA GLU A 123 -21.55 -53.38 -10.28
C GLU A 123 -20.06 -53.75 -10.13
N LEU A 124 -19.17 -52.79 -10.39
CA LEU A 124 -17.73 -53.02 -10.26
C LEU A 124 -17.32 -53.34 -8.82
N GLU A 125 -17.89 -52.63 -7.84
CA GLU A 125 -17.67 -52.88 -6.41
C GLU A 125 -18.20 -54.27 -6.01
N SER A 126 -19.39 -54.63 -6.47
CA SER A 126 -19.99 -55.95 -6.22
C SER A 126 -19.10 -57.07 -6.77
N LYS A 127 -18.57 -56.88 -7.98
CA LYS A 127 -17.68 -57.84 -8.65
C LYS A 127 -16.32 -57.95 -7.94
N ALA A 128 -15.76 -56.84 -7.47
CA ALA A 128 -14.52 -56.83 -6.69
C ALA A 128 -14.68 -57.48 -5.32
N LYS A 129 -15.80 -57.24 -4.61
CA LYS A 129 -16.15 -57.92 -3.35
C LYS A 129 -16.27 -59.42 -3.54
N LEU A 130 -16.93 -59.86 -4.62
CA LEU A 130 -17.11 -61.28 -4.94
C LEU A 130 -15.77 -61.98 -5.20
N LEU A 131 -14.85 -61.33 -5.92
CA LEU A 131 -13.50 -61.85 -6.12
C LEU A 131 -12.73 -61.90 -4.81
N ARG A 132 -12.87 -60.89 -3.94
CA ARG A 132 -12.18 -60.86 -2.65
C ARG A 132 -12.64 -61.99 -1.72
N SER A 133 -13.95 -62.25 -1.64
CA SER A 133 -14.47 -63.40 -0.88
C SER A 133 -14.03 -64.75 -1.45
N LEU A 134 -13.83 -64.84 -2.77
CA LEU A 134 -13.32 -66.06 -3.42
C LEU A 134 -11.85 -66.34 -3.12
N PHE A 135 -11.04 -65.31 -2.78
CA PHE A 135 -9.63 -65.46 -2.41
C PHE A 135 -9.39 -65.54 -0.90
N ASP A 136 -10.33 -65.09 -0.05
CA ASP A 136 -10.23 -65.19 1.41
C ASP A 136 -10.72 -66.56 1.96
N ASP A 137 -11.36 -67.40 1.14
CA ASP A 137 -11.87 -68.74 1.48
C ASP A 137 -10.89 -69.90 1.14
N GLU A 138 -9.65 -69.62 0.71
CA GLU A 138 -8.53 -70.59 0.55
C GLU A 138 -7.52 -70.51 1.70
#